data_AF-A0A357IC89-F1
#
_entry.id   AF-A0A357IC89-F1
#
_cell.length_a   1.000
_cell.length_b   1.000
_cell.length_c   1.000
_cell.angle_alpha   90.00
_cell.angle_beta   90.00
_cell.angle_gamma   90.00
#
_symmetry.space_group_name_H-M   'P 1'
#
loop_
_entity.id
_entity.type
_entity.pdbx_description
1 polymer ?
#
loop_
_entity_poly.entity_id
_entity_poly.type
_entity_poly.pdbx_seq_one_letter_code
_entity_poly.pdbx_strand_id
1 'polypeptide(L)'
;QDCQHVGFSMSLQTKNGIQIAGATSADTLLDDVKAGESHTAKFKFRCAMIQGVHFFNAGVTTTGDSGLQYLHRGIDVCAFKVINPTKDSVSGLCRVLEGPTPISITRQNDER
;
A
#
# COMPACT_ATOMS: atom_id res chain seq x y z
N GLN A 1 -10.51 -17.89 -18.71
CA GLN A 1 -9.51 -18.09 -19.77
C GLN A 1 -8.22 -18.50 -19.09
N ASP A 2 -7.43 -19.36 -19.71
CA ASP A 2 -6.08 -19.70 -19.22
C ASP A 2 -5.15 -18.50 -19.38
N CYS A 3 -4.25 -18.28 -18.43
CA CYS A 3 -3.38 -17.10 -18.40
C CYS A 3 -1.98 -17.49 -17.93
N GLN A 4 -0.97 -16.83 -18.48
CA GLN A 4 0.43 -16.98 -18.08
C GLN A 4 0.95 -15.71 -17.43
N HIS A 5 2.04 -15.86 -16.67
CA HIS A 5 2.75 -14.76 -16.00
C HIS A 5 1.80 -13.84 -15.21
N VAL A 6 0.89 -14.46 -14.45
CA VAL A 6 -0.15 -13.75 -13.69
C VAL A 6 0.46 -13.13 -12.45
N GLY A 7 0.35 -11.82 -12.34
CA GLY A 7 0.79 -11.03 -11.19
C GLY A 7 -0.38 -10.43 -10.42
N PHE A 8 -0.12 -10.06 -9.17
CA PHE A 8 -1.08 -9.42 -8.29
C PHE A 8 -0.56 -8.06 -7.86
N SER A 9 -1.44 -7.09 -7.70
CA SER A 9 -1.07 -5.76 -7.23
C SER A 9 -2.08 -5.20 -6.26
N MET A 10 -1.62 -4.26 -5.44
CA MET A 10 -2.46 -3.50 -4.53
C MET A 10 -2.00 -2.04 -4.51
N SER A 11 -2.94 -1.12 -4.35
CA SER A 11 -2.61 0.28 -4.01
C SER A 11 -3.44 0.75 -2.82
N LEU A 12 -2.84 1.62 -2.03
CA LEU A 12 -3.42 2.26 -0.85
C LEU A 12 -3.61 3.74 -1.14
N GLN A 13 -4.80 4.26 -0.88
CA GLN A 13 -5.20 5.60 -1.29
C GLN A 13 -5.96 6.33 -0.18
N THR A 14 -5.92 7.65 -0.22
CA THR A 14 -6.79 8.51 0.59
C THR A 14 -8.22 8.53 0.02
N LYS A 15 -9.18 9.04 0.80
CA LYS A 15 -10.56 9.30 0.35
C LYS A 15 -10.67 10.15 -0.92
N ASN A 16 -9.70 11.02 -1.18
CA ASN A 16 -9.71 11.90 -2.36
C ASN A 16 -8.93 11.30 -3.54
N GLY A 17 -8.59 10.00 -3.49
CA GLY A 17 -7.91 9.29 -4.58
C GLY A 17 -6.41 9.54 -4.68
N ILE A 18 -5.78 10.24 -3.72
CA ILE A 18 -4.32 10.37 -3.69
C ILE A 18 -3.71 9.03 -3.28
N GLN A 19 -2.86 8.45 -4.13
CA GLN A 19 -2.13 7.23 -3.83
C GLN A 19 -1.04 7.49 -2.78
N ILE A 20 -1.04 6.68 -1.71
CA ILE A 20 -0.06 6.75 -0.61
C ILE A 20 1.05 5.72 -0.85
N ALA A 21 0.67 4.50 -1.22
CA ALA A 21 1.59 3.39 -1.43
C ALA A 21 1.00 2.36 -2.39
N GLY A 22 1.82 1.42 -2.84
CA GLY A 22 1.37 0.26 -3.61
C GLY A 22 2.45 -0.80 -3.67
N ALA A 23 2.05 -2.01 -4.04
CA ALA A 23 2.95 -3.13 -4.23
C ALA A 23 2.44 -4.00 -5.39
N THR A 24 3.36 -4.67 -6.05
CA THR A 24 3.07 -5.76 -6.99
C THR A 24 3.71 -7.03 -6.46
N SER A 25 3.28 -8.19 -6.94
CA SER A 25 3.95 -9.47 -6.68
C SER A 25 5.34 -9.54 -7.34
N ALA A 26 5.72 -8.53 -8.13
CA ALA A 26 6.99 -8.41 -8.84
C ALA A 26 7.32 -9.72 -9.58
N ASP A 27 8.40 -10.39 -9.19
CA ASP A 27 8.88 -11.62 -9.82
C ASP A 27 8.16 -12.89 -9.32
N THR A 28 7.21 -12.75 -8.38
CA THR A 28 6.34 -13.85 -7.96
C THR A 28 5.11 -13.90 -8.85
N LEU A 29 5.28 -14.45 -10.05
CA LEU A 29 4.22 -14.64 -11.04
C LEU A 29 3.75 -16.10 -11.05
N LEU A 30 2.50 -16.31 -11.48
CA LEU A 30 1.96 -17.63 -11.75
C LEU A 30 2.01 -17.90 -13.26
N ASP A 31 2.76 -18.91 -13.68
CA ASP A 31 3.07 -19.11 -15.11
C ASP A 31 1.99 -19.86 -15.89
N ASP A 32 1.13 -20.65 -15.24
CA ASP A 32 0.10 -21.44 -15.92
C ASP A 32 -1.19 -21.53 -15.09
N VAL A 33 -1.94 -20.44 -15.03
CA VAL A 33 -3.23 -20.38 -14.32
C VAL A 33 -4.34 -20.85 -15.26
N LYS A 34 -4.99 -21.96 -14.93
CA LYS A 34 -6.12 -22.49 -15.70
C LYS A 34 -7.44 -21.82 -15.37
N ALA A 35 -8.33 -21.78 -16.35
CA ALA A 35 -9.69 -21.32 -16.14
C ALA A 35 -10.39 -22.10 -15.00
N GLY A 36 -10.94 -21.37 -14.03
CA GLY A 36 -11.62 -21.95 -12.87
C GLY A 36 -10.74 -22.14 -11.63
N GLU A 37 -9.43 -21.96 -11.73
CA GLU A 37 -8.56 -21.94 -10.56
C GLU A 37 -8.80 -20.74 -9.66
N SER A 38 -8.55 -20.91 -8.37
CA SER A 38 -8.69 -19.86 -7.36
C SER A 38 -7.42 -19.74 -6.53
N HIS A 39 -6.85 -18.55 -6.51
CA HIS A 39 -5.60 -18.22 -5.82
C HIS A 39 -5.83 -17.12 -4.78
N THR A 40 -5.07 -17.14 -3.68
CA THR A 40 -5.13 -16.09 -2.64
C THR A 40 -3.79 -15.38 -2.52
N ALA A 41 -3.73 -14.13 -2.96
CA ALA A 41 -2.59 -13.25 -2.73
C ALA A 41 -2.76 -12.46 -1.42
N LYS A 42 -1.71 -12.42 -0.57
CA LYS A 42 -1.72 -11.69 0.71
C LYS A 42 -0.56 -10.70 0.79
N PHE A 43 -0.88 -9.42 0.87
CA PHE A 43 0.09 -8.36 1.11
C PHE A 43 0.13 -8.02 2.59
N LYS A 44 1.30 -8.17 3.21
CA LYS A 44 1.54 -7.75 4.61
C LYS A 44 2.12 -6.34 4.59
N PHE A 45 1.57 -5.46 5.41
CA PHE A 45 2.08 -4.09 5.54
C PHE A 45 2.03 -3.64 7.00
N ARG A 46 2.88 -2.66 7.34
CA ARG A 46 2.80 -1.91 8.59
C ARG A 46 1.94 -0.67 8.35
N CYS A 47 0.87 -0.51 9.11
CA CYS A 47 0.01 0.66 9.01
C CYS A 47 0.73 1.91 9.58
N ALA A 48 1.38 2.68 8.71
CA ALA A 48 2.03 3.94 9.06
C ALA A 48 1.18 5.18 8.70
N MET A 49 -0.05 5.00 8.20
CA MET A 49 -0.92 6.12 7.82
C MET A 49 -1.32 6.96 9.03
N ILE A 50 -1.53 8.26 8.79
CA ILE A 50 -2.16 9.14 9.77
C ILE A 50 -3.66 8.80 9.88
N GLN A 51 -4.28 9.17 11.00
CA GLN A 51 -5.70 9.01 11.26
C GLN A 51 -6.54 9.50 10.07
N GLY A 52 -7.49 8.68 9.63
CA GLY A 52 -8.30 8.99 8.46
C GLY A 52 -8.95 7.76 7.86
N VAL A 53 -9.74 7.99 6.81
CA VAL A 53 -10.33 6.91 5.99
C VAL A 53 -9.45 6.71 4.76
N HIS A 54 -9.09 5.46 4.53
CA HIS A 54 -8.21 5.02 3.45
C HIS A 54 -8.86 3.86 2.70
N PHE A 55 -8.40 3.64 1.48
CA PHE A 55 -8.97 2.66 0.56
C PHE A 55 -7.89 1.78 -0.05
N PHE A 56 -8.23 0.52 -0.28
CA PHE A 56 -7.40 -0.39 -1.06
C PHE A 56 -8.00 -0.59 -2.46
N ASN A 57 -7.14 -0.54 -3.46
CA ASN A 57 -7.38 -1.14 -4.76
C ASN A 57 -6.65 -2.48 -4.86
N ALA A 58 -7.16 -3.35 -5.73
CA ALA A 58 -6.53 -4.61 -6.07
C ALA A 58 -6.45 -4.75 -7.59
N GLY A 59 -5.38 -5.36 -8.09
CA GLY A 59 -5.18 -5.63 -9.50
C GLY A 59 -4.68 -7.03 -9.74
N VAL A 60 -5.07 -7.58 -10.88
CA VAL A 60 -4.50 -8.81 -11.44
C VAL A 60 -3.98 -8.46 -12.83
N THR A 61 -2.74 -8.82 -13.09
CA THR A 61 -2.04 -8.51 -14.33
C THR A 61 -1.52 -9.76 -15.00
N THR A 62 -1.25 -9.69 -16.29
CA THR A 62 -0.45 -10.66 -17.04
C THR A 62 0.65 -9.91 -17.76
N THR A 63 1.79 -10.56 -17.97
CA THR A 63 2.89 -10.01 -18.77
C THR A 63 3.16 -10.92 -19.95
N GLY A 64 3.00 -10.38 -21.16
CA GLY A 64 3.32 -11.07 -22.41
C GLY A 64 4.18 -10.21 -23.33
N ASP A 65 4.26 -10.57 -24.60
CA ASP A 65 5.12 -9.87 -25.59
C ASP A 65 4.77 -8.38 -25.78
N SER A 66 3.51 -8.02 -25.51
CA SER A 66 3.02 -6.63 -25.56
C SER A 66 3.24 -5.85 -24.25
N GLY A 67 3.92 -6.46 -23.28
CA GLY A 67 4.16 -5.90 -21.95
C GLY A 67 3.08 -6.27 -20.94
N LEU A 68 3.01 -5.47 -19.87
CA LEU A 68 2.09 -5.68 -18.75
C LEU A 68 0.66 -5.25 -19.11
N GLN A 69 -0.30 -6.15 -18.92
CA GLN A 69 -1.73 -5.91 -19.13
C GLN A 69 -2.54 -6.21 -17.87
N TYR A 70 -3.69 -5.54 -17.70
CA TYR A 70 -4.61 -5.81 -16.61
C TYR A 70 -5.63 -6.87 -17.03
N LEU A 71 -5.68 -7.98 -16.29
CA LEU A 71 -6.75 -8.97 -16.40
C LEU A 71 -8.00 -8.51 -15.62
N HIS A 72 -7.78 -7.89 -14.45
CA HIS A 72 -8.86 -7.33 -13.64
C HIS A 72 -8.34 -6.19 -12.76
N ARG A 73 -9.22 -5.22 -12.47
CA ARG A 73 -8.91 -4.11 -11.56
C ARG A 73 -10.12 -3.84 -10.67
N GLY A 74 -9.93 -4.01 -9.36
CA GLY A 74 -10.87 -3.57 -8.34
C GLY A 74 -10.44 -2.21 -7.78
N ILE A 75 -11.33 -1.22 -7.87
CA ILE A 75 -11.13 0.12 -7.30
C ILE A 75 -11.92 0.24 -6.01
N ASP A 76 -11.29 0.81 -4.98
CA ASP A 76 -11.87 1.06 -3.66
C ASP A 76 -12.57 -0.17 -3.06
N VAL A 77 -12.00 -1.36 -3.30
CA VAL A 77 -12.58 -2.65 -2.93
C VAL A 77 -12.67 -2.87 -1.42
N CYS A 78 -11.93 -2.08 -0.65
CA CYS A 78 -12.00 -2.09 0.81
C CYS A 78 -11.71 -0.69 1.35
N ALA A 79 -12.60 -0.20 2.22
CA ALA A 79 -12.41 1.04 2.98
C ALA A 79 -12.10 0.69 4.43
N PHE A 80 -11.15 1.40 5.03
CA PHE A 80 -10.83 1.25 6.45
C PHE A 80 -10.48 2.58 7.10
N LYS A 81 -10.72 2.68 8.40
CA LYS A 81 -10.42 3.87 9.20
C LYS A 81 -9.26 3.61 10.14
N VAL A 82 -8.22 4.41 10.02
CA VAL A 82 -7.12 4.44 11.00
C VAL A 82 -7.54 5.37 12.13
N ILE A 83 -7.45 4.88 13.36
CA ILE A 83 -7.74 5.63 14.58
C ILE A 83 -6.45 5.75 15.36
N ASN A 84 -6.07 6.97 15.76
CA ASN A 84 -4.94 7.18 16.64
C ASN A 84 -5.47 7.51 18.04
N PRO A 85 -5.22 6.67 19.07
CA PRO A 85 -5.74 6.90 20.42
C PRO A 85 -4.99 8.02 21.15
N THR A 86 -3.83 8.44 20.66
CA THR A 86 -2.99 9.47 21.30
C THR A 86 -2.86 10.73 20.45
N LYS A 87 -2.62 11.89 21.09
CA LYS A 87 -2.20 13.10 20.39
C LYS A 87 -0.83 12.86 19.77
N ASP A 88 -0.80 12.75 18.46
CA ASP A 88 0.43 12.76 17.68
C ASP A 88 0.72 14.16 17.18
N SER A 89 2.00 14.53 17.17
CA SER A 89 2.47 15.81 16.61
C SER A 89 2.84 15.70 15.12
N VAL A 90 2.56 14.56 14.49
CA VAL A 90 2.89 14.31 13.07
C VAL A 90 1.72 14.66 12.15
N SER A 91 2.01 15.23 10.99
CA SER A 91 1.05 15.62 9.96
C SER A 91 1.40 14.99 8.61
N GLY A 92 0.47 15.05 7.65
CA GLY A 92 0.63 14.47 6.31
C GLY A 92 -0.20 13.20 6.10
N LEU A 93 0.22 12.35 5.16
CA LEU A 93 -0.50 11.13 4.78
C LEU A 93 0.00 9.88 5.51
N CYS A 94 1.30 9.81 5.75
CA CYS A 94 1.96 8.72 6.45
C CYS A 94 2.99 9.25 7.44
N ARG A 95 3.27 8.44 8.45
CA ARG A 95 4.29 8.68 9.45
C ARG A 95 5.63 8.21 8.92
N VAL A 96 6.53 9.16 8.77
CA VAL A 96 7.95 8.91 8.44
C VAL A 96 8.83 9.02 9.70
N LEU A 97 8.39 9.80 10.69
CA LEU A 97 9.13 10.01 11.93
C LEU A 97 8.83 8.94 12.97
N GLU A 98 9.85 8.49 13.69
CA GLU A 98 9.73 7.48 14.73
C GLU A 98 9.42 8.09 16.12
N GLY A 99 8.64 7.36 16.91
CA GLY A 99 8.30 7.74 18.29
C GLY A 99 7.17 8.78 18.42
N PRO A 100 6.66 8.99 19.65
CA PRO A 100 5.61 9.96 19.95
C PRO A 100 6.13 11.42 20.01
N THR A 101 7.45 11.60 20.12
CA THR A 101 8.10 12.90 20.19
C THR A 101 9.32 12.86 19.29
N PRO A 102 9.15 13.15 17.98
CA PRO A 102 10.21 12.94 17.00
C PRO A 102 11.29 14.03 17.02
N ILE A 103 11.30 14.87 18.05
CA ILE A 103 12.23 15.99 18.20
C ILE A 103 12.95 15.90 19.53
N SER A 104 14.27 16.08 19.50
CA SER A 104 15.11 16.28 20.68
C SER A 104 15.57 17.73 20.71
N ILE A 105 15.43 18.40 21.84
CA ILE A 105 15.81 19.80 22.02
C ILE A 105 16.95 19.84 23.04
N THR A 106 18.13 20.31 22.62
CA THR A 106 19.29 20.54 23.49
C THR A 106 19.62 22.02 23.55
N ARG A 107 19.85 22.54 24.76
CA ARG A 107 20.30 23.93 24.96
C ARG A 107 21.82 23.99 24.74
N GLN A 108 22.28 24.83 23.82
CA GLN A 108 23.69 25.23 23.79
C GLN A 108 23.94 26.17 24.97
N ASN A 109 24.91 25.85 25.82
CA ASN A 109 25.43 26.81 26.78
C ASN A 109 26.34 27.77 26.01
N ASP A 110 26.11 29.08 26.15
CA ASP A 110 27.09 30.09 25.73
C ASP A 110 28.40 29.81 26.49
N GLU A 111 29.46 29.50 25.75
CA GLU A 111 30.83 29.55 26.26
C GLU A 111 31.08 31.01 26.68
N ARG A 112 31.06 31.27 27.99
CA ARG A 112 31.56 32.50 28.59
C ARG A 112 33.06 32.45 28.78
#